data_AF-A0A554MHJ9-F1
#
_entry.id   AF-A0A554MHJ9-F1
#
_cell.length_a   1.000
_cell.length_b   1.000
_cell.length_c   1.000
_cell.angle_alpha   90.00
_cell.angle_beta   90.00
_cell.angle_gamma   90.00
#
_symmetry.space_group_name_H-M   'P 1'
#
loop_
_entity.id
_entity.type
_entity.pdbx_description
1 polymer ?
#
loop_
_entity_poly.entity_id
_entity_poly.type
_entity_poly.pdbx_seq_one_letter_code
_entity_poly.pdbx_strand_id
1 'polypeptide(L)'
;MKSILQKILVVFAVLGDMRGLGNYTETAHRAVGRQATQCADMIVSVGEYAKYIAEEAITAGFAHSKIFVFSDADTAAVAIKSLIREGDLVLVKGS
;
A
#
# COMPACT_ATOMS: atom_id res chain seq x y z
N MET A 1 14.43 -1.52 33.97
CA MET A 1 14.88 -0.78 32.77
C MET A 1 14.22 -1.39 31.55
N LYS A 2 13.15 -0.77 31.01
CA LYS A 2 12.59 -1.19 29.72
C LYS A 2 13.57 -0.72 28.63
N SER A 3 14.07 -1.67 27.85
CA SER A 3 15.03 -1.46 26.77
C SER A 3 14.58 -0.35 25.82
N ILE A 4 15.44 0.66 25.65
CA ILE A 4 15.30 1.77 24.69
C ILE A 4 15.77 1.24 23.32
N LEU A 5 15.03 0.28 22.77
CA LEU A 5 15.05 0.05 21.34
C LEU A 5 13.87 0.85 20.79
N GLN A 6 14.18 1.96 20.15
CA GLN A 6 13.23 2.71 19.33
C GLN A 6 12.59 1.70 18.36
N LYS A 7 11.34 1.30 18.61
CA LYS A 7 10.60 0.40 17.72
C LYS A 7 10.53 1.11 16.36
N ILE A 8 11.04 0.46 15.31
CA ILE A 8 10.91 0.96 13.95
C ILE A 8 9.41 1.00 13.65
N LEU A 9 8.88 2.21 13.47
CA LEU A 9 7.50 2.45 13.04
C LEU A 9 7.39 1.98 11.59
N VAL A 10 6.49 1.05 11.28
CA VAL A 10 6.27 0.59 9.90
C VAL A 10 5.19 1.45 9.26
N VAL A 11 5.43 1.91 8.03
CA VAL A 11 4.43 2.67 7.25
C VAL A 11 3.73 1.75 6.25
N PHE A 12 2.42 1.57 6.44
CA PHE A 12 1.54 0.88 5.51
C PHE A 12 0.82 1.89 4.62
N ALA A 13 0.99 1.78 3.29
CA ALA A 13 0.19 2.54 2.32
C ALA A 13 -0.95 1.65 1.79
N VAL A 14 -2.17 1.93 2.23
CA VAL A 14 -3.40 1.26 1.78
C VAL A 14 -4.06 2.11 0.71
N LEU A 15 -3.92 1.68 -0.55
CA LEU A 15 -4.21 2.47 -1.73
C LEU A 15 -5.27 1.79 -2.60
N GLY A 16 -6.45 2.41 -2.66
CA GLY A 16 -7.59 1.96 -3.42
C GLY A 16 -7.64 2.54 -4.84
N ASP A 17 -8.62 2.06 -5.61
CA ASP A 17 -8.93 2.63 -6.93
C ASP A 17 -9.12 4.15 -6.89
N MET A 18 -8.59 4.81 -7.92
CA MET A 18 -8.85 6.20 -8.24
C MET A 18 -9.82 6.28 -9.42
N ARG A 19 -11.11 6.51 -9.11
CA ARG A 19 -12.19 6.51 -10.10
C ARG A 19 -12.29 7.84 -10.85
N GLY A 20 -12.92 7.80 -12.02
CA GLY A 20 -13.20 9.00 -12.83
C GLY A 20 -12.03 9.53 -13.66
N LEU A 21 -10.96 8.73 -13.82
CA LEU A 21 -9.74 9.15 -14.54
C LEU A 21 -9.79 8.84 -16.05
N GLY A 22 -10.73 8.02 -16.51
CA GLY A 22 -10.86 7.64 -17.93
C GLY A 22 -9.54 7.06 -18.48
N ASN A 23 -9.04 7.62 -19.56
CA ASN A 23 -7.81 7.18 -20.21
C ASN A 23 -6.54 7.31 -19.34
N TYR A 24 -6.60 8.08 -18.25
CA TYR A 24 -5.50 8.25 -17.30
C TYR A 24 -5.50 7.22 -16.17
N THR A 25 -6.46 6.30 -16.15
CA THR A 25 -6.61 5.32 -15.06
C THR A 25 -5.31 4.59 -14.80
N GLU A 26 -4.75 3.89 -15.79
CA GLU A 26 -3.52 3.14 -15.59
C GLU A 26 -2.33 4.06 -15.22
N THR A 27 -2.08 5.12 -15.98
CA THR A 27 -0.92 5.99 -15.79
C THR A 27 -0.91 6.67 -14.42
N ALA A 28 -2.08 7.09 -13.92
CA ALA A 28 -2.20 7.68 -12.59
C ALA A 28 -1.95 6.65 -11.48
N HIS A 29 -2.49 5.43 -11.58
CA HIS A 29 -2.26 4.39 -10.59
C HIS A 29 -0.78 3.98 -10.55
N ARG A 30 -0.13 3.87 -11.71
CA ARG A 30 1.33 3.65 -11.77
C ARG A 30 2.09 4.78 -11.09
N ALA A 31 1.77 6.05 -11.41
CA ALA A 31 2.43 7.19 -10.77
C ALA A 31 2.34 7.13 -9.22
N VAL A 32 1.18 6.77 -8.68
CA VAL A 32 1.00 6.55 -7.24
C VAL A 32 1.84 5.38 -6.73
N GLY A 33 1.85 4.23 -7.42
CA GLY A 33 2.66 3.07 -7.06
C GLY A 33 4.15 3.39 -6.95
N ARG A 34 4.69 4.14 -7.93
CA ARG A 34 6.09 4.58 -7.93
C ARG A 34 6.41 5.57 -6.81
N GLN A 35 5.47 6.40 -6.39
CA GLN A 35 5.67 7.31 -5.25
C GLN A 35 5.59 6.56 -3.92
N ALA A 36 4.67 5.59 -3.81
CA ALA A 36 4.49 4.78 -2.60
C ALA A 36 5.77 4.03 -2.19
N THR A 37 6.61 3.60 -3.15
CA THR A 37 7.88 2.93 -2.84
C THR A 37 8.89 3.80 -2.10
N GLN A 38 8.70 5.12 -2.11
CA GLN A 38 9.62 6.08 -1.48
C GLN A 38 9.23 6.41 -0.03
N CYS A 39 8.00 6.11 0.37
CA CYS A 39 7.46 6.52 1.66
C CYS A 39 6.78 5.39 2.46
N ALA A 40 6.59 4.21 1.88
CA ALA A 40 5.96 3.08 2.53
C ALA A 40 6.95 1.92 2.76
N ASP A 41 6.78 1.22 3.87
CA ASP A 41 7.43 -0.06 4.14
C ASP A 41 6.61 -1.24 3.62
N MET A 42 5.29 -1.08 3.53
CA MET A 42 4.36 -2.05 2.97
C MET A 42 3.32 -1.34 2.09
N ILE A 43 3.00 -1.93 0.94
CA ILE A 43 1.98 -1.42 0.02
C ILE A 43 0.82 -2.41 -0.02
N VAL A 44 -0.39 -1.89 0.15
CA VAL A 44 -1.63 -2.66 0.09
C VAL A 44 -2.52 -2.03 -0.97
N SER A 45 -2.62 -2.65 -2.15
CA SER A 45 -3.46 -2.14 -3.23
C SER A 45 -4.84 -2.81 -3.22
N VAL A 46 -5.92 -2.02 -3.32
CA VAL A 46 -7.30 -2.51 -3.18
C VAL A 46 -8.18 -2.06 -4.36
N GLY A 47 -8.67 -3.01 -5.15
CA GLY A 47 -9.59 -2.72 -6.27
C GLY A 47 -9.06 -3.18 -7.63
N GLU A 48 -9.87 -2.96 -8.66
CA GLU A 48 -9.64 -3.50 -10.01
C GLU A 48 -8.44 -2.82 -10.69
N TYR A 49 -8.32 -1.50 -10.53
CA TYR A 49 -7.28 -0.68 -11.15
C TYR A 49 -6.09 -0.48 -10.22
N ALA A 50 -6.27 -0.66 -8.91
CA ALA A 50 -5.22 -0.61 -7.92
C ALA A 50 -4.12 -1.65 -8.16
N LYS A 51 -4.36 -2.74 -8.91
CA LYS A 51 -3.30 -3.66 -9.36
C LYS A 51 -2.12 -2.96 -10.06
N TYR A 52 -2.39 -1.87 -10.78
CA TYR A 52 -1.33 -1.09 -11.45
C TYR A 52 -0.40 -0.38 -10.47
N ILE A 53 -0.87 -0.08 -9.25
CA ILE A 53 -0.04 0.44 -8.15
C ILE A 53 0.97 -0.64 -7.74
N ALA A 54 0.49 -1.86 -7.52
CA ALA A 54 1.32 -2.99 -7.11
C ALA A 54 2.34 -3.38 -8.20
N GLU A 55 1.89 -3.50 -9.45
CA GLU A 55 2.76 -3.78 -10.60
C GLU A 55 3.89 -2.75 -10.72
N GLU A 56 3.55 -1.46 -10.66
CA GLU A 56 4.55 -0.40 -10.76
C GLU A 56 5.53 -0.40 -9.59
N ALA A 57 5.05 -0.66 -8.37
CA ALA A 57 5.92 -0.79 -7.20
C ALA A 57 6.95 -1.91 -7.39
N ILE A 58 6.53 -3.07 -7.94
CA ILE A 58 7.43 -4.18 -8.28
C ILE A 58 8.44 -3.74 -9.35
N THR A 59 7.99 -3.11 -10.43
CA THR A 59 8.88 -2.58 -11.49
C THR A 59 9.87 -1.56 -10.96
N ALA A 60 9.48 -0.78 -9.95
CA ALA A 60 10.35 0.18 -9.25
C ALA A 60 11.29 -0.46 -8.21
N GLY A 61 11.32 -1.79 -8.09
CA GLY A 61 12.24 -2.54 -7.24
C GLY A 61 11.74 -2.78 -5.81
N PHE A 62 10.47 -2.51 -5.52
CA PHE A 62 9.89 -2.80 -4.22
C PHE A 62 9.72 -4.30 -4.02
N ALA A 63 10.03 -4.79 -2.81
CA ALA A 63 10.03 -6.22 -2.55
C ALA A 63 8.62 -6.80 -2.66
N HIS A 64 8.45 -7.86 -3.47
CA HIS A 64 7.15 -8.52 -3.66
C HIS A 64 6.55 -9.05 -2.35
N SER A 65 7.38 -9.41 -1.37
CA SER A 65 6.94 -9.84 -0.03
C SER A 65 6.35 -8.72 0.83
N LYS A 66 6.47 -7.46 0.41
CA LYS A 66 5.95 -6.26 1.08
C LYS A 66 4.75 -5.66 0.36
N ILE A 67 4.21 -6.37 -0.64
CA ILE A 67 3.07 -5.92 -1.44
C ILE A 67 1.91 -6.89 -1.25
N PHE A 68 0.74 -6.35 -0.95
CA PHE A 68 -0.50 -7.10 -0.79
C PHE A 68 -1.55 -6.54 -1.75
N VAL A 69 -2.23 -7.41 -2.50
CA VAL A 69 -3.21 -7.02 -3.51
C VAL A 69 -4.55 -7.66 -3.18
N PHE A 70 -5.60 -6.85 -3.14
CA PHE A 70 -6.95 -7.30 -2.80
C PHE A 70 -7.98 -6.70 -3.75
N SER A 71 -9.10 -7.40 -3.93
CA SER A 71 -10.27 -6.91 -4.69
C SER A 71 -11.12 -5.90 -3.90
N ASP A 72 -11.14 -6.02 -2.58
CA ASP A 72 -12.06 -5.29 -1.70
C ASP A 72 -11.40 -4.92 -0.35
N ALA A 73 -11.92 -3.86 0.26
CA ALA A 73 -11.34 -3.26 1.45
C ALA A 73 -11.51 -4.14 2.70
N ASP A 74 -12.60 -4.91 2.79
CA ASP A 74 -12.86 -5.76 3.95
C ASP A 74 -11.84 -6.90 4.03
N THR A 75 -11.59 -7.58 2.91
CA THR A 75 -10.56 -8.62 2.81
C THR A 75 -9.17 -8.04 3.09
N ALA A 76 -8.86 -6.87 2.53
CA ALA A 76 -7.60 -6.18 2.78
C ALA A 76 -7.41 -5.88 4.27
N ALA A 77 -8.43 -5.31 4.92
CA ALA A 77 -8.39 -4.95 6.33
C ALA A 77 -8.17 -6.18 7.22
N VAL A 78 -8.89 -7.28 6.96
CA VAL A 78 -8.72 -8.54 7.70
C VAL A 78 -7.30 -9.08 7.54
N ALA A 79 -6.77 -9.08 6.32
CA ALA A 79 -5.45 -9.64 6.03
C ALA A 79 -4.30 -8.88 6.71
N ILE A 80 -4.35 -7.54 6.70
CA ILE A 80 -3.24 -6.74 7.24
C ILE A 80 -3.36 -6.48 8.75
N LYS A 81 -4.54 -6.71 9.35
CA LYS A 81 -4.78 -6.47 10.78
C LYS A 81 -3.81 -7.20 11.70
N SER A 82 -3.39 -8.41 11.34
CA SER A 82 -2.43 -9.21 12.13
C SER A 82 -0.97 -8.78 11.93
N LEU A 83 -0.69 -8.02 10.85
CA LEU A 83 0.64 -7.49 10.53
C LEU A 83 0.91 -6.18 11.26
N ILE A 84 -0.13 -5.37 11.41
CA ILE A 84 -0.08 -4.06 12.06
C ILE A 84 0.14 -4.22 13.57
N ARG A 85 1.04 -3.41 14.11
CA ARG A 85 1.38 -3.36 15.53
C ARG A 85 1.16 -1.95 16.07
N GLU A 86 1.08 -1.86 17.40
CA GLU A 86 1.07 -0.56 18.08
C GLU A 86 2.31 0.26 17.70
N GLY A 87 2.07 1.47 17.19
CA GLY A 87 3.09 2.40 16.67
C GLY A 87 3.14 2.48 15.15
N ASP A 88 2.61 1.51 14.41
CA ASP A 88 2.63 1.56 12.95
C ASP A 88 1.70 2.65 12.40
N LEU A 89 2.09 3.23 11.26
CA LEU A 89 1.31 4.25 10.57
C LEU A 89 0.59 3.63 9.38
N VAL A 90 -0.74 3.77 9.34
CA VAL A 90 -1.56 3.32 8.22
C VAL A 90 -2.08 4.54 7.46
N LEU A 91 -1.59 4.72 6.24
CA LEU A 91 -2.03 5.76 5.31
C LEU A 91 -3.09 5.18 4.38
N VAL A 92 -4.31 5.70 4.44
CA VAL A 92 -5.43 5.18 3.64
C VAL A 92 -5.83 6.20 2.60
N LYS A 93 -5.91 5.78 1.33
CA LYS A 93 -6.49 6.57 0.25
C LYS A 93 -7.32 5.68 -0.69
N GLY A 94 -8.56 6.08 -0.94
CA GLY A 94 -9.45 5.51 -1.95
C GLY A 94 -10.48 6.55 -2.37
N SER A 95 -11.34 6.26 -3.35
CA SER A 95 -12.48 7.10 -3.78
C SER A 95 -13.82 6.49 -3.41
#